data_AF-A0A368K764-F1
#
_entry.id   AF-A0A368K764-F1
#
_cell.length_a   1.000
_cell.length_b   1.000
_cell.length_c   1.000
_cell.angle_alpha   90.00
_cell.angle_beta   90.00
_cell.angle_gamma   90.00
#
_symmetry.space_group_name_H-M   'P 1'
#
loop_
_entity.id
_entity.type
_entity.pdbx_description
1 polymer ?
#
loop_
_entity_poly.entity_id
_entity_poly.type
_entity_poly.pdbx_seq_one_letter_code
_entity_poly.pdbx_strand_id
1 'polypeptide(L)'
;MRISELNGSNSCYFDRIPEKLVLEGYRRWTSGFETGSVIPWEMAWTLYTEALGVAAGKQALAELSHFIRVLNHCAACPLRAFPFDSHHVCREECLTLGLVSAMQNGDAPTAHTCLAAISCPVRCDEVADAARIFADTLADFGQTLLPIPKHAIDDILFRPKRATFH
;
A
#
# COMPACT_ATOMS: atom_id res chain seq x y z
N MET A 1 26.77 -5.87 19.00
CA MET A 1 27.26 -5.64 17.63
C MET A 1 26.50 -4.44 17.08
N ARG A 2 27.16 -3.27 16.96
CA ARG A 2 26.54 -2.00 16.57
C ARG A 2 26.59 -1.90 15.05
N ILE A 3 25.44 -1.71 14.42
CA ILE A 3 25.35 -1.43 12.99
C ILE A 3 25.69 0.05 12.81
N SER A 4 26.95 0.30 12.52
CA SER A 4 27.47 1.58 12.03
C SER A 4 28.18 1.24 10.73
N GLU A 5 27.97 2.04 9.69
CA GLU A 5 28.54 1.94 8.33
C GLU A 5 27.62 1.35 7.24
N LEU A 6 26.63 2.15 6.82
CA LEU A 6 26.14 2.15 5.45
C LEU A 6 26.01 3.61 5.00
N ASN A 7 27.14 4.20 4.59
CA ASN A 7 27.16 5.46 3.86
C ASN A 7 27.30 5.14 2.36
N GLY A 8 26.15 5.03 1.70
CA GLY A 8 26.02 4.86 0.27
C GLY A 8 24.56 5.03 -0.10
N SER A 9 24.11 6.28 -0.29
CA SER A 9 22.79 6.63 -0.86
C SER A 9 21.64 5.74 -0.36
N ASN A 10 21.25 5.90 0.91
CA ASN A 10 20.06 5.25 1.48
C ASN A 10 18.80 5.83 0.78
N SER A 11 18.50 5.35 -0.42
CA SER A 11 17.16 5.44 -0.97
C SER A 11 16.23 4.83 0.07
N CYS A 12 15.29 5.61 0.59
CA CYS A 12 14.30 5.12 1.52
C CYS A 12 13.58 3.94 0.85
N TYR A 13 13.21 2.90 1.59
CA TYR A 13 12.50 1.73 1.03
C TYR A 13 11.32 2.14 0.14
N PHE A 14 10.63 3.23 0.49
CA PHE A 14 9.49 3.79 -0.23
C PHE A 14 9.83 4.63 -1.47
N ASP A 15 11.10 4.95 -1.71
CA ASP A 15 11.53 5.72 -2.88
C ASP A 15 11.67 4.84 -4.14
N ARG A 16 11.77 3.52 -3.95
CA ARG A 16 11.74 2.55 -5.05
C ARG A 16 10.37 2.63 -5.76
N ILE A 17 10.39 2.56 -7.08
CA ILE A 17 9.18 2.76 -7.90
C ILE A 17 8.03 1.81 -7.52
N PRO A 18 8.22 0.48 -7.35
CA PRO A 18 7.12 -0.42 -7.00
C PRO A 18 6.47 -0.04 -5.66
N GLU A 19 7.28 0.19 -4.63
CA GLU A 19 6.83 0.58 -3.29
C GLU A 19 6.14 1.95 -3.30
N LYS A 20 6.70 2.91 -4.06
CA LYS A 20 6.12 4.24 -4.24
C LYS A 20 4.75 4.20 -4.92
N LEU A 21 4.59 3.40 -5.97
CA LEU A 21 3.32 3.25 -6.70
C LEU A 21 2.21 2.76 -5.78
N VAL A 22 2.51 1.80 -4.89
CA VAL A 22 1.54 1.29 -3.92
C VAL A 22 1.26 2.31 -2.82
N LEU A 23 2.31 2.85 -2.18
CA LEU A 23 2.14 3.74 -1.02
C LEU A 23 1.51 5.08 -1.40
N GLU A 24 2.10 5.80 -2.36
CA GLU A 24 1.61 7.10 -2.79
C GLU A 24 0.33 6.96 -3.62
N GLY A 25 0.17 5.87 -4.36
CA GLY A 25 -1.11 5.52 -4.99
C GLY A 25 -2.22 5.40 -3.94
N TYR A 26 -2.00 4.60 -2.90
CA TYR A 26 -2.95 4.44 -1.79
C TYR A 26 -3.31 5.79 -1.17
N ARG A 27 -2.33 6.58 -0.73
CA ARG A 27 -2.54 7.89 -0.10
C ARG A 27 -3.37 8.84 -0.96
N ARG A 28 -2.99 8.98 -2.23
CA ARG A 28 -3.63 9.89 -3.17
C ARG A 28 -5.05 9.45 -3.47
N TRP A 29 -5.27 8.15 -3.64
CA TRP A 29 -6.59 7.63 -3.94
C TRP A 29 -7.56 7.72 -2.75
N THR A 30 -7.10 7.37 -1.53
CA THR A 30 -7.89 7.53 -0.30
C THR A 30 -8.17 8.99 0.01
N SER A 31 -7.21 9.89 -0.19
CA SER A 31 -7.40 11.34 0.02
C SER A 31 -8.45 11.93 -0.94
N GLY A 32 -8.54 11.43 -2.17
CA GLY A 32 -9.62 11.82 -3.09
C GLY A 32 -11.01 11.41 -2.58
N PHE A 33 -11.14 10.24 -1.95
CA PHE A 33 -12.39 9.85 -1.29
C PHE A 33 -12.72 10.72 -0.08
N GLU A 34 -11.71 11.05 0.75
CA GLU A 34 -11.90 11.85 1.95
C GLU A 34 -12.25 13.31 1.66
N THR A 35 -11.59 13.90 0.66
CA THR A 35 -11.74 15.33 0.34
C THR A 35 -12.78 15.61 -0.75
N GLY A 36 -13.17 14.61 -1.53
CA GLY A 36 -14.01 14.78 -2.73
C GLY A 36 -13.35 15.59 -3.85
N SER A 37 -12.06 15.92 -3.71
CA SER A 37 -11.29 16.67 -4.69
C SER A 37 -10.77 15.74 -5.78
N VAL A 38 -10.74 16.22 -7.03
CA VAL A 38 -10.12 15.51 -8.15
C VAL A 38 -8.59 15.57 -8.11
N ILE A 39 -8.02 16.57 -7.41
CA ILE A 39 -6.58 16.84 -7.41
C ILE A 39 -5.74 15.62 -6.97
N PRO A 40 -6.05 14.93 -5.86
CA PRO A 40 -5.30 13.73 -5.47
C PRO A 40 -5.35 12.62 -6.55
N TRP A 41 -6.47 12.44 -7.24
CA TRP A 41 -6.57 11.45 -8.32
C TRP A 41 -5.73 11.84 -9.55
N GLU A 42 -5.65 13.14 -9.88
CA GLU A 42 -4.74 13.63 -10.93
C GLU A 42 -3.26 13.44 -10.55
N MET A 43 -2.92 13.63 -9.27
CA MET A 43 -1.57 13.33 -8.77
C MET A 43 -1.26 11.83 -8.85
N ALA A 44 -2.23 10.96 -8.57
CA ALA A 44 -2.05 9.51 -8.74
C ALA A 44 -1.88 9.14 -10.22
N TRP A 45 -2.68 9.73 -11.10
CA TRP A 45 -2.53 9.58 -12.55
C TRP A 45 -1.15 9.96 -13.05
N THR A 46 -0.65 11.13 -12.63
CA THR A 46 0.69 11.61 -13.00
C THR A 46 1.77 10.63 -12.53
N LEU A 47 1.72 10.19 -11.28
CA LEU A 47 2.66 9.20 -10.73
C LEU A 47 2.71 7.90 -11.55
N TYR A 48 1.54 7.34 -11.86
CA TYR A 48 1.47 6.06 -12.58
C TYR A 48 1.89 6.19 -14.04
N THR A 49 1.50 7.28 -14.71
CA THR A 49 1.84 7.48 -16.13
C THR A 49 3.30 7.88 -16.35
N GLU A 50 3.92 8.60 -15.42
CA GLU A 50 5.35 8.87 -15.45
C GLU A 50 6.19 7.60 -15.21
N ALA A 51 5.74 6.73 -14.29
CA ALA A 51 6.48 5.50 -13.96
C ALA A 51 6.34 4.40 -15.02
N LEU A 52 5.14 4.23 -15.60
CA LEU A 52 4.79 3.06 -16.43
C LEU A 52 4.48 3.41 -17.89
N GLY A 53 4.39 4.70 -18.22
CA GLY A 53 3.77 5.16 -19.46
C GLY A 53 2.24 5.15 -19.39
N VAL A 54 1.60 5.79 -20.38
CA VAL A 54 0.15 6.08 -20.33
C VAL A 54 -0.72 4.81 -20.31
N ALA A 55 -0.40 3.81 -21.14
CA ALA A 55 -1.23 2.61 -21.27
C ALA A 55 -1.17 1.74 -20.01
N ALA A 56 0.03 1.35 -19.58
CA ALA A 56 0.23 0.55 -18.37
C ALA A 56 -0.14 1.32 -17.10
N GLY A 57 0.18 2.62 -17.03
CA GLY A 57 -0.20 3.50 -15.93
C GLY A 57 -1.72 3.57 -15.75
N LYS A 58 -2.49 3.70 -16.84
CA LYS A 58 -3.96 3.67 -16.79
C LYS A 58 -4.50 2.37 -16.23
N GLN A 59 -3.98 1.23 -16.69
CA GLN A 59 -4.44 -0.08 -16.23
C GLN A 59 -4.10 -0.29 -14.75
N ALA A 60 -2.85 -0.08 -14.35
CA ALA A 60 -2.44 -0.26 -12.96
C ALA A 60 -3.20 0.68 -12.00
N LEU A 61 -3.46 1.93 -12.40
CA LEU A 61 -4.27 2.84 -11.60
C LEU A 61 -5.75 2.42 -11.52
N ALA A 62 -6.30 1.84 -12.59
CA ALA A 62 -7.67 1.32 -12.57
C ALA A 62 -7.81 0.16 -11.57
N GLU A 63 -6.83 -0.74 -11.53
CA GLU A 63 -6.82 -1.85 -10.56
C GLU A 63 -6.59 -1.36 -9.13
N LEU A 64 -5.70 -0.39 -8.91
CA LEU A 64 -5.56 0.27 -7.61
C LEU A 64 -6.89 0.88 -7.16
N SER A 65 -7.55 1.61 -8.06
CA SER A 65 -8.84 2.25 -7.80
C SER A 65 -9.90 1.23 -7.41
N HIS A 66 -9.98 0.11 -8.14
CA HIS A 66 -10.89 -0.98 -7.81
C HIS A 66 -10.58 -1.56 -6.44
N PHE A 67 -9.33 -1.91 -6.16
CA PHE A 67 -8.90 -2.43 -4.86
C PHE A 67 -9.27 -1.51 -3.70
N ILE A 68 -8.94 -0.21 -3.78
CA ILE A 68 -9.24 0.74 -2.70
C ILE A 68 -10.75 0.96 -2.56
N ARG A 69 -11.52 0.96 -3.66
CA ARG A 69 -12.99 1.03 -3.60
C ARG A 69 -13.59 -0.15 -2.88
N VAL A 70 -13.10 -1.36 -3.18
CA VAL A 70 -13.52 -2.57 -2.46
C VAL A 70 -13.12 -2.42 -0.99
N LEU A 71 -11.89 -2.04 -0.69
CA LEU A 71 -11.44 -1.89 0.70
C LEU A 71 -12.27 -0.85 1.50
N ASN A 72 -12.63 0.27 0.87
CA ASN A 72 -13.38 1.37 1.49
C ASN A 72 -14.90 1.13 1.59
N HIS A 73 -15.42 0.01 1.09
CA HIS A 73 -16.87 -0.25 1.13
C HIS A 73 -17.37 -0.66 2.53
N CYS A 74 -16.47 -0.95 3.47
CA CYS A 74 -16.82 -1.30 4.84
C CYS A 74 -16.66 -0.10 5.78
N ALA A 75 -17.78 0.45 6.26
CA ALA A 75 -17.77 1.56 7.23
C ALA A 75 -17.09 1.22 8.57
N ALA A 76 -16.99 -0.07 8.91
CA ALA A 76 -16.30 -0.53 10.13
C ALA A 76 -14.77 -0.62 9.97
N CYS A 77 -14.25 -0.52 8.74
CA CYS A 77 -12.83 -0.57 8.43
C CYS A 77 -12.39 0.76 7.79
N PRO A 78 -12.39 1.89 8.54
CA PRO A 78 -12.04 3.17 7.97
C PRO A 78 -10.58 3.17 7.51
N LEU A 79 -10.37 3.55 6.26
CA LEU A 79 -9.04 3.75 5.71
C LEU A 79 -8.42 5.01 6.29
N ARG A 80 -7.11 4.92 6.55
CA ARG A 80 -6.30 6.04 7.02
C ARG A 80 -5.05 6.12 6.19
N ALA A 81 -4.60 7.33 5.96
CA ALA A 81 -3.37 7.63 5.27
C ALA A 81 -2.67 8.82 5.95
N PHE A 82 -1.35 8.84 5.90
CA PHE A 82 -0.62 10.08 6.14
C PHE A 82 -0.72 11.00 4.90
N PRO A 83 -0.40 12.30 5.05
CA PRO A 83 -0.29 13.21 3.92
C PRO A 83 0.70 12.70 2.85
N PHE A 84 0.53 13.19 1.63
CA PHE A 84 1.41 12.88 0.50
C PHE A 84 2.87 13.17 0.85
N ASP A 85 3.78 12.35 0.33
CA ASP A 85 5.23 12.48 0.51
C ASP A 85 5.70 12.43 2.00
N SER A 86 4.82 12.03 2.93
CA SER A 86 5.20 11.80 4.32
C SER A 86 6.22 10.67 4.44
N HIS A 87 7.28 10.91 5.23
CA HIS A 87 8.29 9.91 5.58
C HIS A 87 7.82 8.89 6.64
N HIS A 88 6.61 9.05 7.18
CA HIS A 88 6.00 8.12 8.12
C HIS A 88 4.98 7.25 7.42
N VAL A 89 4.85 5.99 7.84
CA VAL A 89 3.78 5.08 7.40
C VAL A 89 2.84 4.73 8.54
N CYS A 90 1.54 4.74 8.28
CA CYS A 90 0.53 4.31 9.23
C CYS A 90 0.29 2.80 9.13
N ARG A 91 -0.61 2.27 9.97
CA ARG A 91 -0.94 0.85 10.01
C ARG A 91 -1.54 0.39 8.68
N GLU A 92 -2.54 1.10 8.16
CA GLU A 92 -3.26 0.71 6.94
C GLU A 92 -2.35 0.80 5.69
N GLU A 93 -1.48 1.80 5.62
CA GLU A 93 -0.45 1.93 4.58
C GLU A 93 0.52 0.74 4.60
N CYS A 94 0.99 0.35 5.79
CA CYS A 94 1.88 -0.79 5.92
C CYS A 94 1.19 -2.11 5.57
N LEU A 95 -0.05 -2.33 6.02
CA LEU A 95 -0.81 -3.53 5.69
C LEU A 95 -1.09 -3.63 4.18
N THR A 96 -1.34 -2.50 3.52
CA THR A 96 -1.50 -2.43 2.07
C THR A 96 -0.22 -2.85 1.34
N LEU A 97 0.93 -2.28 1.72
CA LEU A 97 2.25 -2.66 1.18
C LEU A 97 2.58 -4.13 1.46
N GLY A 98 2.31 -4.59 2.69
CA GLY A 98 2.53 -5.96 3.13
C GLY A 98 1.69 -6.94 2.33
N LEU A 99 0.41 -6.63 2.10
CA LEU A 99 -0.49 -7.46 1.31
C LEU A 99 0.00 -7.61 -0.14
N VAL A 100 0.27 -6.49 -0.82
CA VAL A 100 0.72 -6.50 -2.21
C VAL A 100 2.08 -7.20 -2.36
N SER A 101 3.06 -6.86 -1.52
CA SER A 101 4.39 -7.51 -1.57
C SER A 101 4.30 -9.02 -1.28
N ALA A 102 3.52 -9.43 -0.28
CA ALA A 102 3.33 -10.84 0.04
C ALA A 102 2.65 -11.60 -1.11
N MET A 103 1.65 -10.98 -1.75
CA MET A 103 0.99 -11.54 -2.93
C MET A 103 1.96 -11.75 -4.09
N GLN A 104 2.75 -10.73 -4.44
CA GLN A 104 3.73 -10.83 -5.54
C GLN A 104 4.84 -11.85 -5.27
N ASN A 105 5.23 -12.02 -4.01
CA ASN A 105 6.35 -12.90 -3.62
C ASN A 105 5.91 -14.30 -3.13
N GLY A 106 4.61 -14.63 -3.20
CA GLY A 106 4.09 -15.94 -2.81
C GLY A 106 4.08 -16.21 -1.30
N ASP A 107 4.14 -15.17 -0.46
CA ASP A 107 4.09 -15.29 1.01
C ASP A 107 2.64 -15.31 1.50
N ALA A 108 1.98 -16.46 1.37
CA ALA A 108 0.60 -16.63 1.78
C ALA A 108 0.35 -16.32 3.28
N PRO A 109 1.21 -16.71 4.25
CA PRO A 109 1.03 -16.36 5.66
C PRO A 109 1.00 -14.85 5.92
N THR A 110 1.90 -14.09 5.31
CA THR A 110 1.91 -12.62 5.45
C THR A 110 0.70 -12.00 4.76
N ALA A 111 0.34 -12.47 3.57
CA ALA A 111 -0.86 -11.99 2.86
C ALA A 111 -2.13 -12.19 3.70
N HIS A 112 -2.33 -13.38 4.26
CA HIS A 112 -3.45 -13.67 5.16
C HIS A 112 -3.45 -12.76 6.41
N THR A 113 -2.29 -12.54 7.01
CA THR A 113 -2.15 -11.67 8.18
C THR A 113 -2.57 -10.23 7.85
N CYS A 114 -2.07 -9.68 6.75
CA CYS A 114 -2.40 -8.33 6.31
C CYS A 114 -3.89 -8.18 5.96
N LEU A 115 -4.42 -9.14 5.21
CA LEU A 115 -5.81 -9.15 4.76
C LEU A 115 -6.79 -9.18 5.94
N ALA A 116 -6.60 -10.10 6.88
CA ALA A 116 -7.43 -10.22 8.08
C ALA A 116 -7.36 -8.97 8.97
N ALA A 117 -6.27 -8.22 8.89
CA ALA A 117 -6.06 -7.03 9.69
C ALA A 117 -6.63 -5.74 9.04
N ILE A 118 -6.73 -5.69 7.71
CA ILE A 118 -7.19 -4.50 6.97
C ILE A 118 -8.65 -4.60 6.48
N SER A 119 -9.21 -5.81 6.41
CA SER A 119 -10.57 -6.07 5.93
C SER A 119 -11.47 -6.69 7.01
N CYS A 120 -12.80 -6.57 6.83
CA CYS A 120 -13.76 -7.29 7.67
C CYS A 120 -13.98 -8.72 7.15
N PRO A 121 -14.38 -9.68 8.01
CA PRO A 121 -14.59 -11.07 7.60
C PRO A 121 -15.58 -11.25 6.44
N VAL A 122 -16.56 -10.35 6.33
CA VAL A 122 -17.61 -10.42 5.30
C VAL A 122 -17.05 -10.15 3.89
N ARG A 123 -16.02 -9.31 3.77
CA ARG A 123 -15.48 -8.85 2.47
C ARG A 123 -14.04 -9.24 2.24
N CYS A 124 -13.50 -10.10 3.10
CA CYS A 124 -12.13 -10.58 3.05
C CYS A 124 -11.79 -11.16 1.67
N ASP A 125 -12.66 -11.98 1.10
CA ASP A 125 -12.44 -12.61 -0.21
C ASP A 125 -12.46 -11.58 -1.36
N GLU A 126 -13.45 -10.68 -1.39
CA GLU A 126 -13.51 -9.61 -2.39
C GLU A 126 -12.28 -8.69 -2.35
N VAL A 127 -11.81 -8.38 -1.14
CA VAL A 127 -10.58 -7.58 -0.96
C VAL A 127 -9.36 -8.36 -1.41
N ALA A 128 -9.29 -9.66 -1.15
CA ALA A 128 -8.20 -10.52 -1.57
C ALA A 128 -8.07 -10.56 -3.10
N ASP A 129 -9.19 -10.76 -3.80
CA ASP A 129 -9.24 -10.84 -5.25
C ASP A 129 -8.82 -9.52 -5.89
N ALA A 130 -9.38 -8.40 -5.42
CA ALA A 130 -9.03 -7.08 -5.95
C ALA A 130 -7.57 -6.70 -5.68
N ALA A 131 -7.04 -7.02 -4.49
CA ALA A 131 -5.63 -6.82 -4.16
C ALA A 131 -4.71 -7.70 -5.02
N ARG A 132 -5.11 -8.95 -5.28
CA ARG A 132 -4.39 -9.89 -6.14
C ARG A 132 -4.28 -9.37 -7.56
N ILE A 133 -5.39 -8.94 -8.17
CA ILE A 133 -5.39 -8.40 -9.53
C ILE A 133 -4.47 -7.18 -9.63
N PHE A 134 -4.51 -6.28 -8.65
CA PHE A 134 -3.60 -5.14 -8.61
C PHE A 134 -2.12 -5.55 -8.46
N ALA A 135 -1.83 -6.50 -7.56
CA ALA A 135 -0.49 -7.02 -7.34
C ALA A 135 0.11 -7.67 -8.59
N ASP A 136 -0.68 -8.50 -9.27
CA ASP A 136 -0.29 -9.20 -10.49
C ASP A 136 -0.12 -8.20 -11.64
N THR A 137 -1.01 -7.22 -11.78
CA THR A 137 -0.90 -6.14 -12.79
C THR A 137 0.40 -5.35 -12.64
N LEU A 138 0.80 -5.00 -11.40
CA LEU A 138 2.09 -4.35 -11.17
C LEU A 138 3.26 -5.27 -11.54
N ALA A 139 3.20 -6.55 -11.20
CA ALA A 139 4.23 -7.51 -11.53
C ALA A 139 4.39 -7.69 -13.05
N ASP A 140 3.27 -7.74 -13.79
CA ASP A 140 3.25 -7.81 -15.26
C ASP A 140 3.91 -6.59 -15.92
N PHE A 141 3.85 -5.42 -15.26
CA PHE A 141 4.55 -4.21 -15.69
C PHE A 141 5.97 -4.07 -15.10
N GLY A 142 6.54 -5.15 -14.58
CA GLY A 142 7.89 -5.20 -14.05
C GLY A 142 8.06 -4.51 -12.69
N GLN A 143 6.97 -4.18 -12.00
CA GLN A 143 6.97 -3.53 -10.69
C GLN A 143 6.71 -4.55 -9.57
N THR A 144 7.78 -5.22 -9.14
CA THR A 144 7.73 -6.15 -8.00
C THR A 144 8.28 -5.49 -6.75
N LEU A 145 7.48 -5.47 -5.69
CA LEU A 145 7.88 -4.98 -4.38
C LEU A 145 8.89 -5.94 -3.75
N LEU A 146 9.83 -5.38 -3.00
CA LEU A 146 10.65 -6.15 -2.09
C LEU A 146 9.77 -6.84 -1.04
N PRO A 147 10.08 -8.10 -0.66
CA PRO A 147 9.37 -8.79 0.40
C PRO A 147 9.46 -8.00 1.72
N ILE A 148 8.31 -7.73 2.34
CA ILE A 148 8.27 -7.21 3.71
C ILE A 148 8.24 -8.42 4.65
N PRO A 149 9.23 -8.55 5.54
CA PRO A 149 9.29 -9.72 6.40
C PRO A 149 8.13 -9.71 7.41
N LYS A 150 7.55 -10.89 7.67
CA LYS A 150 6.40 -11.03 8.58
C LYS A 150 6.57 -10.34 9.93
N HIS A 151 7.75 -10.40 10.53
CA HIS A 151 8.00 -9.76 11.82
C HIS A 151 7.80 -8.23 11.78
N ALA A 152 8.09 -7.57 10.65
CA ALA A 152 7.84 -6.13 10.50
C ALA A 152 6.33 -5.81 10.43
N ILE A 153 5.53 -6.70 9.84
CA ILE A 153 4.06 -6.61 9.84
C ILE A 153 3.52 -6.83 11.26
N ASP A 154 3.98 -7.89 11.92
CA ASP A 154 3.57 -8.22 13.29
C ASP A 154 3.93 -7.06 14.26
N ASP A 155 5.12 -6.48 14.15
CA ASP A 155 5.55 -5.33 14.95
C ASP A 155 4.59 -4.14 14.82
N ILE A 156 4.04 -3.89 13.63
CA ILE A 156 3.10 -2.78 13.38
C ILE A 156 1.70 -3.10 13.91
N LEU A 157 1.28 -4.36 13.84
CA LEU A 157 -0.01 -4.82 14.37
C LEU A 157 -0.06 -4.83 15.89
N PHE A 158 1.04 -5.26 16.53
CA PHE A 158 1.11 -5.46 17.98
C PHE A 158 1.83 -4.32 18.70
N ARG A 159 2.28 -3.28 17.98
CA ARG A 159 2.87 -2.10 18.62
C ARG A 159 1.87 -1.51 19.62
N PRO A 160 2.21 -1.42 20.91
CA PRO A 160 1.36 -0.74 21.86
C PRO A 160 1.18 0.71 21.40
N LYS A 161 -0.07 1.16 21.24
CA LYS A 161 -0.35 2.59 21.03
C LYS A 161 0.25 3.33 22.21
N ARG A 162 1.32 4.10 21.98
CA ARG A 162 1.84 5.02 23.00
C ARG A 162 0.69 5.94 23.37
N ALA A 163 0.23 5.86 24.61
CA ALA A 163 -0.71 6.82 25.16
C ALA A 163 -0.06 8.20 25.02
N THR A 164 -0.61 9.05 24.17
CA THR A 164 -0.35 10.48 24.21
C THR A 164 -1.02 10.99 25.48
N PHE A 165 -0.24 11.17 26.53
CA PHE A 165 -0.65 12.01 27.66
C PHE A 165 -0.73 13.44 27.11
N HIS A 166 -1.96 13.96 27.01
CA HIS A 166 -2.24 15.37 26.76
C HIS A 166 -2.38 16.09 28.09
#